data_AF-A0A3D4P628-F1
#
_entry.id   AF-A0A3D4P628-F1
#
_cell.length_a   1.000
_cell.length_b   1.000
_cell.length_c   1.000
_cell.angle_alpha   90.00
_cell.angle_beta   90.00
_cell.angle_gamma   90.00
#
_symmetry.space_group_name_H-M   'P 1'
#
loop_
_entity.id
_entity.type
_entity.pdbx_description
1 polymer ?
#
loop_
_entity_poly.entity_id
_entity_poly.type
_entity_poly.pdbx_seq_one_letter_code
_entity_poly.pdbx_strand_id
1 'polypeptide(L)' 'SSCKNNLKQLGLALHNYHDTHNVFPPSHIRGYNGTNEVGNGFSWGALMLPFIEQGSIYD' A
#
# COMPACT_ATOMS: atom_id res chain seq x y z
N SER A 1 5.75 18.17 13.77
CA SER A 1 5.77 18.30 12.30
C SER A 1 4.90 17.20 11.70
N SER A 2 3.89 17.57 10.91
CA SER A 2 2.95 16.62 10.27
C SER A 2 3.67 15.59 9.39
N CYS A 3 4.66 16.03 8.60
CA CYS A 3 5.47 15.15 7.74
C CYS A 3 6.12 13.96 8.49
N LYS A 4 6.68 14.19 9.68
CA LYS A 4 7.31 13.12 10.48
C LYS A 4 6.28 12.10 11.00
N ASN A 5 5.07 12.55 11.32
CA ASN A 5 3.99 11.67 11.77
C ASN A 5 3.44 10.85 10.58
N ASN A 6 3.30 11.45 9.41
CA ASN A 6 2.89 10.75 8.20
C ASN A 6 3.89 9.64 7.81
N LEU A 7 5.20 9.91 7.93
CA LEU A 7 6.22 8.89 7.69
C LEU A 7 6.16 7.73 8.70
N LYS A 8 5.80 8.01 9.96
CA LYS A 8 5.59 6.94 10.96
C LYS A 8 4.38 6.07 10.60
N GLN A 9 3.28 6.67 10.17
CA GLN A 9 2.09 5.92 9.73
C GLN A 9 2.37 5.07 8.49
N LEU A 10 3.14 5.59 7.53
CA LEU A 10 3.60 4.80 6.37
C LEU A 10 4.49 3.63 6.78
N GLY A 11 5.43 3.84 7.71
CA GLY A 11 6.27 2.77 8.25
C GLY A 11 5.44 1.69 8.95
N LEU A 12 4.44 2.08 9.74
CA LEU A 12 3.53 1.14 10.40
C LEU A 12 2.70 0.34 9.38
N ALA A 13 2.14 1.01 8.37
CA ALA A 13 1.39 0.36 7.30
C ALA A 13 2.23 -0.69 6.55
N LEU A 14 3.51 -0.39 6.28
CA LEU A 14 4.46 -1.33 5.67
C LEU A 14 4.70 -2.57 6.54
N HIS A 15 4.89 -2.38 7.85
CA HIS A 15 5.07 -3.50 8.77
C HIS A 15 3.81 -4.36 8.89
N ASN A 16 2.61 -3.76 8.94
CA ASN A 16 1.34 -4.50 8.97
C ASN A 16 1.11 -5.29 7.67
N TYR A 17 1.45 -4.72 6.51
CA TYR A 17 1.40 -5.43 5.24
C TYR A 17 2.31 -6.66 5.26
N HIS A 18 3.54 -6.49 5.75
CA HIS A 18 4.51 -7.57 5.87
C HIS A 18 4.06 -8.65 6.85
N ASP A 19 3.47 -8.30 8.00
CA ASP A 19 2.95 -9.29 8.96
C ASP A 19 1.82 -10.14 8.35
N THR A 20 0.98 -9.52 7.53
CA THR A 20 -0.15 -10.19 6.87
C THR A 20 0.27 -11.06 5.68
N HIS A 21 1.19 -10.58 4.84
CA HIS A 21 1.55 -11.21 3.56
C HIS A 21 2.93 -11.90 3.58
N ASN A 22 3.69 -11.79 4.68
CA ASN A 22 5.07 -12.25 4.84
C ASN A 22 6.03 -11.71 3.76
N VAL A 23 5.69 -10.56 3.17
CA VAL A 23 6.47 -9.88 2.13
C VAL A 23 6.16 -8.39 2.15
N PHE A 24 7.11 -7.55 1.73
CA PHE A 24 6.86 -6.12 1.52
C PHE A 24 6.04 -5.87 0.25
N PRO A 25 5.28 -4.76 0.16
CA PRO A 25 4.43 -4.52 -0.98
C PRO A 25 5.27 -4.35 -2.26
N PRO A 26 4.92 -5.04 -3.36
CA PRO A 26 5.58 -4.85 -4.64
C PRO A 26 5.34 -3.43 -5.15
N SER A 27 6.30 -2.88 -5.89
CA SER A 27 6.20 -1.53 -6.46
C SER A 27 4.97 -1.38 -7.36
N HIS A 28 4.64 -2.43 -8.12
CA HIS A 28 3.52 -2.49 -9.04
C HIS A 28 3.08 -3.93 -9.28
N ILE A 29 1.77 -4.18 -9.29
CA ILE A 29 1.16 -5.47 -9.64
C ILE A 29 0.43 -5.32 -10.96
N ARG A 30 0.77 -6.15 -11.95
CA ARG A 30 0.08 -6.23 -13.25
C ARG A 30 -0.83 -7.45 -13.31
N GLY A 31 -2.02 -7.27 -13.90
CA GLY A 31 -2.89 -8.38 -14.26
C GLY A 31 -2.48 -8.94 -15.62
N TYR A 32 -2.53 -10.27 -15.79
CA TYR A 32 -2.27 -10.93 -17.07
C TYR A 32 -3.44 -11.84 -17.43
N ASN A 33 -3.80 -11.89 -18.72
CA ASN A 33 -4.69 -12.88 -19.31
C ASN A 33 -3.90 -13.66 -20.37
N GLY A 34 -3.39 -14.82 -19.97
CA GLY A 34 -2.39 -15.55 -20.75
C GLY A 34 -1.07 -14.77 -20.78
N THR A 35 -0.66 -14.32 -21.96
CA THR A 35 0.58 -13.56 -22.17
C THR A 35 0.38 -12.05 -22.24
N ASN A 36 -0.88 -11.58 -22.27
CA ASN A 36 -1.18 -10.16 -22.42
C ASN A 36 -1.41 -9.52 -21.06
N GLU A 37 -0.78 -8.37 -20.83
CA GLU A 37 -1.11 -7.50 -19.70
C GLU A 37 -2.52 -6.94 -19.88
N VAL A 38 -3.30 -6.96 -18.81
CA VAL A 38 -4.68 -6.45 -18.78
C VAL A 38 -4.88 -5.54 -17.60
N GLY A 39 -5.50 -4.39 -17.88
CA GLY A 39 -5.87 -3.38 -16.89
C GLY A 39 -4.72 -2.46 -16.48
N ASN A 40 -5.07 -1.41 -15.76
CA ASN A 40 -4.10 -0.58 -15.07
C ASN A 40 -3.72 -1.29 -13.77
N GLY A 41 -2.48 -1.77 -13.69
CA GLY A 41 -1.98 -2.44 -12.50
C GLY A 41 -2.06 -1.57 -11.24
N PHE A 42 -1.99 -2.21 -10.07
CA PHE A 42 -2.04 -1.50 -8.79
C PHE A 42 -0.63 -1.14 -8.32
N SER A 43 -0.41 0.12 -7.96
CA SER A 43 0.84 0.57 -7.32
C SER A 43 0.87 0.15 -5.85
N TRP A 44 2.09 0.05 -5.28
CA TRP A 44 2.32 -0.30 -3.87
C TRP A 44 1.41 0.46 -2.88
N GLY A 45 1.16 1.75 -3.13
CA GLY A 45 0.29 2.59 -2.28
C GLY A 45 -1.16 2.10 -2.19
N ALA A 46 -1.70 1.52 -3.26
CA ALA A 46 -3.07 1.00 -3.27
C ALA A 46 -3.20 -0.26 -2.39
N LEU A 47 -2.14 -1.07 -2.29
CA LEU A 47 -2.10 -2.27 -1.47
C LEU A 47 -2.00 -1.96 0.02
N MET A 48 -1.48 -0.78 0.36
CA MET A 48 -1.34 -0.33 1.74
C MET A 48 -2.55 0.46 2.24
N LEU A 49 -3.48 0.87 1.38
CA LEU A 49 -4.71 1.57 1.79
C LEU A 49 -5.44 0.93 2.98
N PRO A 50 -5.61 -0.40 3.09
CA PRO A 50 -6.24 -1.00 4.26
C PRO A 50 -5.38 -0.94 5.54
N PHE A 51 -4.07 -0.69 5.42
CA PHE A 51 -3.11 -0.65 6.53
C PHE A 51 -2.68 0.77 6.91
N ILE A 52 -2.98 1.76 6.07
CA ILE A 52 -2.86 3.17 6.41
C ILE A 52 -4.10 3.53 7.22
N GLU A 53 -3.90 3.93 8.48
CA GLU A 53 -4.98 4.53 9.26
C GLU A 53 -5.55 5.71 8.46
N GLN A 54 -6.85 5.65 8.17
CA GLN A 54 -7.58 6.75 7.58
C GLN A 54 -7.54 7.88 8.62
N GLY A 55 -6.60 8.83 8.47
CA GLY A 55 -6.59 10.05 9.28
C GLY A 55 -7.99 10.65 9.25
N SER A 56 -8.48 11.15 10.38
CA SER A 56 -9.88 11.57 10.51
C SER A 56 -10.24 12.47 9.33
N ILE A 57 -11.17 12.01 8.50
CA ILE A 57 -11.66 12.77 7.34
C ILE A 57 -12.36 14.07 7.80
N TYR A 58 -12.67 14.14 9.09
CA TYR A 58 -13.18 15.32 9.78
C TYR A 58 -12.15 15.78 10.82
N ASP A 59 -11.59 16.96 10.59
CA ASP A 59 -11.12 17.90 11.61
C ASP A 59 -11.75 19.26 11.26
#